data_AF-A0A6N7GBP5-F1
#
_entry.id   AF-A0A6N7GBP5-F1
#
_cell.length_a   1.000
_cell.length_b   1.000
_cell.length_c   1.000
_cell.angle_alpha   90.00
_cell.angle_beta   90.00
_cell.angle_gamma   90.00
#
_symmetry.space_group_name_H-M   'P 1'
#
loop_
_entity.id
_entity.type
_entity.pdbx_description
1 polymer ?
#
loop_
_entity_poly.entity_id
_entity_poly.type
_entity_poly.pdbx_seq_one_letter_code
_entity_poly.pdbx_strand_id
1 'polypeptide(L)' 'MDERRLSGVTAPLGVAASELSDQDLLRELASVHRTRHEALRHRPAAAFGHHDRRSRELEAEYLRRFPRREVPSRSG' A
#
# COMPACT_ATOMS: atom_id res chain seq x y z
N MET A 1 -26.13 2.15 -17.86
CA MET A 1 -25.90 1.46 -16.58
C MET A 1 -24.64 0.64 -16.78
N ASP A 2 -23.49 1.18 -16.38
CA ASP A 2 -22.21 0.51 -16.59
C ASP A 2 -21.99 -0.56 -15.53
N GLU A 3 -21.94 -1.82 -15.98
CA GLU A 3 -21.73 -3.04 -15.21
C GLU A 3 -20.28 -3.19 -14.69
N ARG A 4 -19.60 -2.10 -14.38
CA ARG A 4 -18.22 -2.09 -13.86
C ARG A 4 -18.14 -2.00 -12.34
N ARG A 5 -19.15 -2.52 -11.62
CA ARG A 5 -19.27 -2.25 -10.18
C ARG A 5 -19.33 -3.44 -9.22
N LEU A 6 -19.06 -4.67 -9.66
CA LEU A 6 -18.98 -5.82 -8.75
C LEU A 6 -17.98 -6.88 -9.25
N SER A 7 -16.75 -6.87 -8.73
CA SER A 7 -15.91 -8.08 -8.55
C SER A 7 -14.47 -7.69 -8.19
N GLY A 8 -14.24 -7.41 -6.91
CA GLY A 8 -12.91 -7.42 -6.32
C GLY A 8 -13.09 -7.61 -4.84
N VAL A 9 -12.77 -8.80 -4.34
CA VAL A 9 -12.79 -9.12 -2.90
C VAL A 9 -12.26 -7.92 -2.14
N THR A 10 -13.10 -7.28 -1.31
CA THR A 10 -12.61 -6.26 -0.39
C THR A 10 -11.62 -6.97 0.50
N ALA A 11 -10.33 -6.80 0.22
CA ALA A 11 -9.29 -7.20 1.14
C ALA A 11 -9.66 -6.55 2.48
N PRO A 12 -9.35 -7.17 3.64
CA PRO A 12 -9.66 -6.59 4.96
C PRO A 12 -9.01 -5.21 5.22
N LEU A 13 -8.41 -4.60 4.20
CA LEU A 13 -7.69 -3.34 4.15
C LEU A 13 -8.25 -2.33 3.11
N GLY A 14 -9.31 -2.67 2.36
CA GLY A 14 -9.86 -1.84 1.27
C GLY A 14 -9.77 -2.49 -0.11
N VAL A 15 -9.70 -1.67 -1.16
CA VAL A 15 -9.45 -2.10 -2.56
C VAL A 15 -8.06 -2.75 -2.64
N ALA A 16 -7.93 -3.87 -3.34
CA ALA A 16 -6.64 -4.56 -3.46
C ALA A 16 -5.60 -3.63 -4.12
N ALA A 17 -4.34 -3.70 -3.68
CA ALA A 17 -3.29 -2.84 -4.23
C ALA A 17 -3.16 -2.98 -5.77
N SER A 18 -3.36 -4.20 -6.28
CA SER A 18 -3.35 -4.50 -7.73
C SER A 18 -4.44 -3.78 -8.53
N GLU A 19 -5.52 -3.36 -7.88
CA GLU A 19 -6.66 -2.68 -8.51
C GLU A 19 -6.54 -1.15 -8.43
N LEU A 20 -5.58 -0.61 -7.68
CA LEU A 20 -5.35 0.82 -7.58
C LEU A 20 -4.74 1.36 -8.88
N SER A 21 -5.07 2.61 -9.24
CA SER A 21 -4.28 3.34 -10.24
C SER A 21 -2.88 3.66 -9.70
N ASP A 22 -1.91 3.95 -10.56
CA ASP A 22 -0.55 4.30 -10.12
C ASP A 22 -0.55 5.52 -9.19
N GLN A 23 -1.38 6.52 -9.49
CA GLN A 23 -1.51 7.72 -8.66
C GLN A 23 -2.11 7.40 -7.28
N ASP A 24 -3.11 6.52 -7.23
CA ASP A 24 -3.72 6.09 -5.97
C ASP A 24 -2.75 5.26 -5.13
N LEU A 25 -2.03 4.33 -5.77
CA LEU A 25 -1.00 3.51 -5.15
C LEU A 25 0.07 4.39 -4.47
N LEU A 26 0.63 5.36 -5.20
CA LEU A 26 1.67 6.25 -4.68
C LEU A 26 1.16 7.15 -3.55
N ARG A 27 -0.06 7.68 -3.69
CA ARG A 27 -0.68 8.50 -2.63
C ARG A 27 -0.92 7.69 -1.36
N GLU A 28 -1.42 6.47 -1.51
CA GLU A 28 -1.71 5.61 -0.38
C GLU A 28 -0.42 5.12 0.30
N LEU A 29 0.62 4.79 -0.47
CA LEU A 29 1.97 4.50 0.05
C LEU A 29 2.51 5.64 0.91
N ALA A 30 2.45 6.87 0.43
CA ALA A 30 2.91 8.03 1.19
C ALA A 30 2.11 8.19 2.50
N SER A 31 0.79 8.01 2.45
CA SER A 31 -0.09 8.10 3.62
C SER A 31 0.18 7.00 4.66
N VAL A 32 0.29 5.74 4.22
CA VAL A 32 0.47 4.60 5.12
C VAL A 32 1.85 4.65 5.78
N HIS A 33 2.91 5.06 5.07
CA HIS A 33 4.23 5.24 5.66
C HIS A 33 4.25 6.33 6.73
N ARG A 34 3.61 7.48 6.47
CA ARG A 34 3.51 8.57 7.44
C ARG A 34 2.80 8.12 8.73
N THR A 35 1.70 7.40 8.59
CA THR A 35 0.84 7.02 9.71
C THR A 35 1.32 5.77 10.44
N ARG A 36 2.10 4.88 9.80
CA ARG A 36 2.64 3.67 10.43
C ARG A 36 3.51 3.95 11.65
N HIS A 37 4.32 5.01 11.62
CA HIS A 37 5.15 5.40 12.77
C HIS A 37 4.33 5.96 13.93
N GLU A 38 3.29 6.73 13.64
CA GLU A 38 2.33 7.17 14.67
C GLU A 38 1.60 5.95 15.27
N ALA A 39 1.15 5.02 14.43
CA ALA A 39 0.48 3.80 14.85
C ALA A 39 1.36 2.93 15.74
N LEU A 40 2.64 2.79 15.40
CA LEU A 40 3.63 2.05 16.18
C LEU A 40 3.79 2.61 17.59
N ARG A 41 3.78 3.95 17.75
CA ARG A 41 4.06 4.61 19.03
C ARG A 41 2.82 4.80 19.90
N HIS A 42 1.64 4.93 19.30
CA HIS A 42 0.47 5.48 20.00
C HIS A 42 -0.81 4.66 19.83
N ARG A 43 -0.83 3.64 18.97
CA ARG A 43 -2.05 2.87 18.71
C ARG A 43 -1.93 1.43 19.25
N PRO A 44 -3.06 0.77 19.53
CA PRO A 44 -3.06 -0.64 19.92
C PRO A 44 -2.40 -1.53 18.84
N ALA A 45 -1.83 -2.66 19.27
CA ALA A 45 -1.12 -3.59 18.38
C ALA A 45 -1.97 -4.05 17.17
N ALA A 46 -3.28 -4.23 17.36
CA ALA A 46 -4.19 -4.59 16.28
C ALA A 46 -4.28 -3.51 15.18
N ALA A 47 -4.29 -2.24 15.57
CA ALA A 47 -4.30 -1.11 14.61
C ALA A 47 -2.97 -1.04 13.87
N PHE A 48 -1.84 -1.17 14.58
CA PHE A 48 -0.53 -1.25 13.93
C PHE A 48 -0.45 -2.42 12.94
N GLY A 49 -0.94 -3.60 13.30
CA GLY A 49 -0.97 -4.76 12.41
C GLY A 49 -1.76 -4.52 11.12
N HIS A 50 -2.81 -3.69 11.16
CA HIS A 50 -3.53 -3.27 9.96
C HIS A 50 -2.64 -2.41 9.04
N HIS A 51 -2.00 -1.38 9.59
CA HIS A 51 -1.09 -0.50 8.83
C HIS A 51 0.13 -1.26 8.27
N ASP A 52 0.68 -2.19 9.04
CA ASP A 52 1.82 -3.02 8.66
C ASP A 52 1.47 -3.94 7.47
N ARG A 53 0.31 -4.60 7.51
CA ARG A 53 -0.17 -5.44 6.42
C ARG A 53 -0.45 -4.63 5.15
N ARG A 54 -1.10 -3.46 5.28
CA ARG A 54 -1.40 -2.59 4.13
C ARG A 54 -0.14 -2.00 3.50
N SER A 55 0.84 -1.62 4.32
CA SER A 55 2.14 -1.14 3.83
C SER A 55 2.80 -2.20 2.95
N ARG A 56 2.90 -3.45 3.43
CA ARG A 56 3.50 -4.57 2.68
C ARG A 56 2.80 -4.85 1.35
N GLU A 57 1.46 -4.80 1.33
CA GLU A 57 0.67 -5.03 0.12
C GLU A 57 0.97 -3.98 -0.96
N LEU A 58 0.94 -2.70 -0.57
CA LEU A 58 1.21 -1.59 -1.47
C LEU A 58 2.68 -1.57 -1.93
N GLU A 59 3.62 -1.88 -1.05
CA GLU A 59 5.05 -2.00 -1.36
C GLU A 59 5.30 -3.10 -2.41
N ALA A 60 4.69 -4.28 -2.22
CA ALA A 60 4.81 -5.38 -3.17
C ALA A 60 4.29 -5.00 -4.55
N GLU A 61 3.15 -4.32 -4.60
CA GLU A 61 2.58 -3.84 -5.85
C GLU A 61 3.44 -2.77 -6.52
N TYR A 62 3.99 -1.83 -5.77
CA TYR A 62 4.91 -0.83 -6.29
C TYR A 62 6.16 -1.48 -6.89
N LEU A 63 6.77 -2.45 -6.19
CA LEU A 63 7.94 -3.18 -6.72
C LEU A 63 7.61 -3.96 -7.99
N ARG A 64 6.39 -4.51 -8.10
CA ARG A 64 5.90 -5.21 -9.28
C ARG A 64 5.71 -4.27 -10.48
N ARG A 65 5.17 -3.06 -10.26
CA ARG A 65 4.93 -2.06 -11.33
C ARG A 65 6.19 -1.32 -11.75
N PHE A 66 7.10 -1.09 -10.81
CA PHE A 66 8.32 -0.28 -11.02
C PHE A 66 9.59 -1.13 -10.77
N PRO A 67 9.84 -2.20 -11.55
CA PRO A 67 10.99 -3.07 -11.35
C PRO A 67 12.33 -2.36 -11.60
N ARG A 68 12.32 -1.29 -12.41
CA ARG A 68 13.48 -0.42 -12.68
C ARG A 68 13.44 0.89 -11.91
N ARG A 69 12.78 0.93 -10.75
CA ARG A 69 12.81 2.13 -9.88
C ARG A 69 14.25 2.57 -9.65
N GLU A 70 14.45 3.87 -9.39
CA GLU A 70 15.75 4.43 -9.02
C GLU A 70 16.19 3.82 -7.68
N VAL A 71 16.79 2.64 -7.74
CA VAL A 71 17.60 2.10 -6.67
C VAL A 71 18.94 2.80 -6.86
N PRO A 72 19.32 3.78 -6.01
CA PRO A 72 20.69 4.27 -6.06
C PRO A 72 21.57 3.03 -5.91
N SER A 73 22.41 2.77 -6.92
CA SER A 73 23.44 1.76 -6.78
C SER A 73 24.26 2.22 -5.59
N ARG A 74 24.16 1.50 -4.46
CA ARG A 74 25.09 1.69 -3.35
C ARG A 74 26.46 1.27 -3.88
N SER A 75 27.14 2.22 -4.50
CA SER A 75 28.46 2.07 -5.06
C SER A 75 29.44 2.39 -3.92
N GLY A 76 30.15 1.37 -3.44
CA GLY A 76 31.29 1.46 -2.52
C GLY A 76 30.95 1.77 -1.08
#